data_AF-A0A1H8UL14-F1
#
_entry.id   AF-A0A1H8UL14-F1
#
_cell.length_a   1.000
_cell.length_b   1.000
_cell.length_c   1.000
_cell.angle_alpha   90.00
_cell.angle_beta   90.00
_cell.angle_gamma   90.00
#
_symmetry.space_group_name_H-M   'P 1'
#
loop_
_entity.id
_entity.type
_entity.pdbx_description
1 polymer ?
#
loop_
_entity_poly.entity_id
_entity_poly.type
_entity_poly.pdbx_seq_one_letter_code
_entity_poly.pdbx_strand_id
1 'polypeptide(L)'
;MVDKGPVPLPPLDGNYTPDKVGPLRTDLKPLEIVQPEGPSFTINGHEINWQKWKIRFGFTSREGLVLHTVSYLDKDELRPILYRASLSEMVVPYGDPTAPVNRNNAFDAGEYGIGALANALELGCDCLGEIKYFSANLVDGEGNAIVIKNAVCLHEEDFGILWKHTDWRTGQVEVRRSRRLVLSSISTVGNYEYGFFWYFYQDGTIQFEVKLTGILHTQALEPGERVPYGNLIAPQLVAAHHQHFFNVRMDMMIDGVGNSIYEVNTSSMPPGPDNPYENGFIPVSTQLTTETEAVRDMDIRSSRYWKIVNPGKKNHVGDPVGYKLFPGENAFPFASDNSSLIKRAGFLKHHLWCTPYRAEEKYASGDYPNQHAGGAGLSSWVQLNSVTSVTHFSFGAAA
;
A
#
# COMPACT_ATOMS: atom_id res chain seq x y z
N MET A 1 -20.22 -21.60 20.46
CA MET A 1 -18.95 -22.34 20.53
C MET A 1 -19.19 -23.68 19.84
N VAL A 2 -18.30 -24.12 18.95
CA VAL A 2 -18.37 -25.44 18.30
C VAL A 2 -17.15 -26.21 18.76
N ASP A 3 -17.36 -27.33 19.45
CA ASP A 3 -16.31 -28.25 19.87
C ASP A 3 -16.39 -29.50 18.98
N LYS A 4 -15.28 -29.85 18.32
CA LYS A 4 -15.18 -31.01 17.41
C LYS A 4 -14.49 -32.21 18.06
N GLY A 5 -14.16 -32.12 19.35
CA GLY A 5 -13.32 -33.06 20.06
C GLY A 5 -11.91 -32.54 20.27
N PRO A 6 -11.16 -33.17 21.18
CA PRO A 6 -9.80 -32.75 21.52
C PRO A 6 -8.84 -33.04 20.36
N VAL A 7 -8.00 -32.06 20.03
CA VAL A 7 -6.81 -32.23 19.18
C VAL A 7 -5.58 -32.01 20.07
N PRO A 8 -4.56 -32.90 20.05
CA PRO A 8 -3.36 -32.73 20.85
C PRO A 8 -2.68 -31.39 20.55
N LEU A 9 -2.30 -30.65 21.60
CA LEU A 9 -1.52 -29.44 21.43
C LEU A 9 -0.16 -29.78 20.78
N PRO A 10 0.35 -28.94 19.87
CA PRO A 10 1.68 -29.08 19.31
C PRO A 10 2.74 -29.22 20.42
N PRO A 11 3.66 -30.19 20.33
CA PRO A 11 4.51 -30.58 21.45
C PRO A 11 5.73 -29.67 21.66
N LEU A 12 6.01 -28.76 20.74
CA LEU A 12 7.14 -27.83 20.81
C LEU A 12 6.65 -26.41 21.10
N ASP A 13 7.43 -25.65 21.84
CA ASP A 13 7.25 -24.20 21.92
C ASP A 13 7.82 -23.48 20.68
N GLY A 14 7.44 -22.22 20.51
CA GLY A 14 7.89 -21.35 19.42
C GLY A 14 8.59 -20.10 19.93
N ASN A 15 9.35 -20.19 21.03
CA ASN A 15 9.95 -19.01 21.64
C ASN A 15 11.08 -18.43 20.77
N TYR A 16 10.95 -17.16 20.38
CA TYR A 16 11.91 -16.44 19.54
C TYR A 16 12.77 -15.43 20.31
N THR A 17 12.64 -15.37 21.64
CA THR A 17 13.39 -14.41 22.45
C THR A 17 14.89 -14.77 22.51
N PRO A 18 15.79 -13.77 22.64
CA PRO A 18 17.23 -14.00 22.65
C PRO A 18 17.73 -15.07 23.65
N ASP A 19 17.06 -15.22 24.79
CA ASP A 19 17.40 -16.21 25.81
C ASP A 19 16.96 -17.66 25.45
N LYS A 20 16.16 -17.84 24.39
CA LYS A 20 15.57 -19.13 23.99
C LYS A 20 16.11 -19.69 22.68
N VAL A 21 16.73 -18.86 21.84
CA VAL A 21 17.17 -19.24 20.48
C VAL A 21 18.63 -19.74 20.39
N GLY A 22 19.32 -19.85 21.52
CA GLY A 22 20.73 -20.26 21.59
C GLY A 22 21.71 -19.11 21.30
N PRO A 23 22.98 -19.41 20.95
CA PRO A 23 23.99 -18.38 20.72
C PRO A 23 23.61 -17.44 19.57
N LEU A 24 23.59 -16.14 19.87
CA LEU A 24 23.36 -15.12 18.85
C LEU A 24 24.57 -14.95 17.94
N ARG A 25 24.33 -14.48 16.71
CA ARG A 25 25.39 -14.11 15.77
C ARG A 25 26.21 -12.94 16.32
N THR A 26 27.54 -12.98 16.14
CA THR A 26 28.48 -11.98 16.66
C THR A 26 29.34 -11.33 15.56
N ASP A 27 29.02 -11.61 14.29
CA ASP A 27 29.79 -11.22 13.11
C ASP A 27 29.27 -9.98 12.39
N LEU A 28 28.07 -9.48 12.76
CA LEU A 28 27.55 -8.22 12.25
C LEU A 28 28.29 -7.03 12.88
N LYS A 29 28.95 -6.24 12.03
CA LYS A 29 29.61 -5.00 12.43
C LYS A 29 28.59 -3.85 12.48
N PRO A 30 28.77 -2.85 13.36
CA PRO A 30 27.91 -1.67 13.40
C PRO A 30 27.82 -0.94 12.05
N LEU A 31 26.62 -0.47 11.71
CA LEU A 31 26.35 0.42 10.59
C LEU A 31 25.71 1.69 11.14
N GLU A 32 26.43 2.80 11.07
CA GLU A 32 25.94 4.10 11.56
C GLU A 32 25.46 4.96 10.39
N ILE A 33 24.24 5.49 10.52
CA ILE A 33 23.65 6.45 9.59
C ILE A 33 23.51 7.76 10.35
N VAL A 34 24.28 8.78 9.96
CA VAL A 34 24.35 10.06 10.68
C VAL A 34 24.19 11.20 9.69
N GLN A 35 23.44 12.24 10.06
CA GLN A 35 23.40 13.50 9.33
C GLN A 35 23.98 14.61 10.22
N PRO A 36 25.29 14.93 10.11
CA PRO A 36 25.97 15.82 11.05
C PRO A 36 25.43 17.26 11.06
N GLU A 37 24.76 17.66 9.97
CA GLU A 37 24.12 18.98 9.82
C GLU A 37 22.59 18.91 10.01
N GLY A 38 22.07 17.77 10.48
CA GLY A 38 20.65 17.50 10.61
C GLY A 38 19.97 17.06 9.31
N PRO A 39 18.65 16.79 9.35
CA PRO A 39 17.88 16.40 8.18
C PRO A 39 17.64 17.56 7.21
N SER A 40 17.48 17.25 5.94
CA SER A 40 17.22 18.21 4.85
C SER A 40 15.74 18.61 4.74
N PHE A 41 14.87 18.07 5.59
CA PHE A 41 13.46 18.43 5.66
C PHE A 41 13.19 19.46 6.76
N THR A 42 12.19 20.30 6.54
CA THR A 42 11.66 21.20 7.57
C THR A 42 10.21 20.86 7.87
N ILE A 43 9.78 21.18 9.10
CA ILE A 43 8.47 20.81 9.62
C ILE A 43 7.80 22.04 10.22
N ASN A 44 6.52 22.23 9.88
CA ASN A 44 5.63 23.18 10.53
C ASN A 44 4.32 22.47 10.89
N GLY A 45 4.17 22.08 12.16
CA GLY A 45 3.07 21.21 12.59
C GLY A 45 3.14 19.85 11.90
N HIS A 46 2.15 19.53 11.07
CA HIS A 46 2.14 18.32 10.23
C HIS A 46 2.44 18.60 8.75
N GLU A 47 2.92 19.80 8.42
CA GLU A 47 3.43 20.13 7.09
C GLU A 47 4.93 19.84 7.02
N ILE A 48 5.35 19.08 6.01
CA ILE A 48 6.72 18.69 5.73
C ILE A 48 7.14 19.33 4.41
N ASN A 49 8.31 19.96 4.39
CA ASN A 49 8.95 20.44 3.16
C ASN A 49 10.29 19.72 2.99
N TRP A 50 10.49 19.07 1.85
CA TRP A 50 11.73 18.32 1.55
C TRP A 50 11.96 18.23 0.05
N GLN A 51 13.13 18.63 -0.44
CA GLN A 51 13.52 18.46 -1.86
C GLN A 51 12.39 18.82 -2.85
N LYS A 52 11.80 20.03 -2.69
CA LYS A 52 10.65 20.57 -3.44
C LYS A 52 9.28 19.95 -3.12
N TRP A 53 9.21 18.81 -2.46
CA TRP A 53 7.95 18.30 -1.93
C TRP A 53 7.41 19.19 -0.82
N LYS A 54 6.10 19.39 -0.85
CA LYS A 54 5.31 19.94 0.23
C LYS A 54 4.18 18.97 0.54
N ILE A 55 4.20 18.39 1.74
CA ILE A 55 3.31 17.31 2.15
C ILE A 55 2.67 17.71 3.47
N ARG A 56 1.36 17.50 3.62
CA ARG A 56 0.72 17.50 4.94
C ARG A 56 0.33 16.07 5.27
N PHE A 57 0.44 15.68 6.53
CA PHE A 57 -0.05 14.37 6.95
C PHE A 57 -1.02 14.50 8.14
N GLY A 58 -1.79 13.45 8.33
CA GLY A 58 -2.69 13.25 9.44
C GLY A 58 -2.60 11.81 9.92
N PHE A 59 -3.32 11.53 11.00
CA PHE A 59 -3.40 10.21 11.57
C PHE A 59 -4.83 9.93 12.04
N THR A 60 -5.42 8.80 11.67
CA THR A 60 -6.76 8.41 12.09
C THR A 60 -6.74 7.04 12.74
N SER A 61 -7.68 6.79 13.66
CA SER A 61 -7.82 5.49 14.33
C SER A 61 -8.01 4.33 13.34
N ARG A 62 -8.69 4.58 12.21
CA ARG A 62 -9.02 3.54 11.22
C ARG A 62 -7.92 3.31 10.20
N GLU A 63 -7.42 4.39 9.59
CA GLU A 63 -6.51 4.32 8.43
C GLU A 63 -5.04 4.47 8.82
N GLY A 64 -4.75 4.81 10.08
CA GLY A 64 -3.40 5.17 10.51
C GLY A 64 -2.94 6.43 9.79
N LEU A 65 -1.78 6.36 9.16
CA LEU A 65 -1.15 7.48 8.45
C LEU A 65 -1.94 7.89 7.18
N VAL A 66 -2.29 9.17 7.09
CA VAL A 66 -3.02 9.77 5.95
C VAL A 66 -2.23 10.93 5.37
N LEU A 67 -2.06 10.97 4.05
CA LEU A 67 -1.46 12.09 3.34
C LEU A 67 -2.53 13.10 2.90
N HIS A 68 -2.16 14.37 2.90
CA HIS A 68 -2.99 15.51 2.52
C HIS A 68 -2.18 16.53 1.72
N THR A 69 -2.82 17.12 0.70
CA THR A 69 -2.31 18.25 -0.06
C THR A 69 -0.84 18.11 -0.45
N VAL A 70 -0.50 16.99 -1.08
CA VAL A 70 0.84 16.72 -1.61
C VAL A 70 1.03 17.52 -2.88
N SER A 71 2.08 18.33 -2.87
CA SER A 71 2.46 19.21 -3.98
C SER A 71 3.97 19.17 -4.20
N TYR A 72 4.40 19.61 -5.39
CA TYR A 72 5.80 19.72 -5.77
C TYR A 72 6.10 21.14 -6.25
N LEU A 73 7.15 21.75 -5.72
CA LEU A 73 7.61 23.07 -6.12
C LEU A 73 8.43 22.96 -7.41
N ASP A 74 7.82 23.32 -8.53
CA ASP A 74 8.45 23.39 -9.84
C ASP A 74 8.76 24.85 -10.17
N LYS A 75 10.04 25.23 -10.07
CA LYS A 75 10.51 26.62 -10.13
C LYS A 75 9.82 27.44 -9.02
N ASP A 76 8.98 28.41 -9.39
CA ASP A 76 8.25 29.29 -8.47
C ASP A 76 6.78 28.88 -8.29
N GLU A 77 6.35 27.78 -8.93
CA GLU A 77 4.96 27.29 -8.88
C GLU A 77 4.85 26.05 -7.99
N LEU A 78 3.98 26.12 -6.98
CA LEU A 78 3.63 24.96 -6.17
C LEU A 78 2.52 24.18 -6.86
N ARG A 79 2.87 23.04 -7.46
CA ARG A 79 1.98 22.24 -8.30
C ARG A 79 1.36 21.09 -7.50
N PRO A 80 0.02 21.04 -7.35
CA PRO A 80 -0.63 19.95 -6.62
C PRO A 80 -0.54 18.62 -7.40
N ILE A 81 -0.47 17.52 -6.66
CA ILE A 81 -0.40 16.15 -7.20
C ILE A 81 -1.50 15.29 -6.61
N LEU A 82 -1.66 15.32 -5.29
CA LEU A 82 -2.58 14.45 -4.56
C LEU A 82 -3.23 15.24 -3.43
N TYR A 83 -4.56 15.30 -3.42
CA TYR A 83 -5.31 15.97 -2.36
C TYR A 83 -5.35 15.13 -1.07
N ARG A 84 -5.53 13.81 -1.19
CA ARG A 84 -5.55 12.88 -0.07
C ARG A 84 -5.16 11.46 -0.49
N ALA A 85 -4.30 10.78 0.28
CA ALA A 85 -4.15 9.33 0.15
C ALA A 85 -4.08 8.61 1.50
N SER A 86 -4.62 7.39 1.54
CA SER A 86 -4.59 6.52 2.72
C SER A 86 -4.84 5.05 2.35
N LEU A 87 -4.43 4.16 3.26
CA LEU A 87 -4.96 2.79 3.27
C LEU A 87 -6.43 2.86 3.69
N SER A 88 -7.34 2.62 2.75
CA SER A 88 -8.78 2.72 2.99
C SER A 88 -9.38 1.43 3.54
N GLU A 89 -8.75 0.29 3.24
CA GLU A 89 -9.07 -1.00 3.82
C GLU A 89 -7.91 -1.99 3.69
N MET A 90 -7.88 -2.99 4.56
CA MET A 90 -7.09 -4.21 4.42
C MET A 90 -7.95 -5.42 4.80
N VAL A 91 -7.77 -6.55 4.12
CA VAL A 91 -8.42 -7.81 4.51
C VAL A 91 -7.49 -9.01 4.35
N VAL A 92 -7.55 -9.93 5.32
CA VAL A 92 -6.72 -11.14 5.38
C VAL A 92 -7.59 -12.40 5.32
N PRO A 93 -7.95 -12.88 4.11
CA PRO A 93 -8.73 -14.09 3.96
C PRO A 93 -7.90 -15.38 4.12
N TYR A 94 -8.38 -16.29 4.96
CA TYR A 94 -7.81 -17.63 5.13
C TYR A 94 -8.47 -18.65 4.20
N GLY A 95 -7.64 -19.55 3.65
CA GLY A 95 -8.04 -20.59 2.70
C GLY A 95 -8.48 -21.93 3.31
N ASP A 96 -8.52 -22.03 4.64
CA ASP A 96 -9.00 -23.22 5.35
C ASP A 96 -10.54 -23.26 5.32
N PRO A 97 -11.16 -24.28 4.68
CA PRO A 97 -12.61 -24.37 4.55
C PRO A 97 -13.30 -24.91 5.80
N THR A 98 -12.55 -25.31 6.84
CA THR A 98 -13.09 -25.95 8.04
C THR A 98 -13.53 -24.94 9.09
N ALA A 99 -14.65 -25.23 9.76
CA ALA A 99 -15.09 -24.41 10.89
C ALA A 99 -14.17 -24.61 12.12
N PRO A 100 -13.81 -23.56 12.87
CA PRO A 100 -14.29 -22.18 12.72
C PRO A 100 -13.47 -21.29 11.76
N VAL A 101 -12.33 -21.76 11.26
CA VAL A 101 -11.33 -20.97 10.49
C VAL A 101 -11.85 -20.49 9.14
N ASN A 102 -12.85 -21.16 8.57
CA ASN A 102 -13.56 -20.73 7.37
C ASN A 102 -14.26 -19.36 7.48
N ARG A 103 -14.28 -18.76 8.68
CA ARG A 103 -14.76 -17.40 8.93
C ARG A 103 -13.63 -16.38 9.14
N ASN A 104 -12.38 -16.81 9.21
CA ASN A 104 -11.22 -15.95 9.42
C ASN A 104 -10.94 -15.13 8.15
N ASN A 105 -11.44 -13.90 8.15
CA ASN A 105 -11.35 -12.95 7.05
C ASN A 105 -11.31 -11.54 7.66
N ALA A 106 -10.27 -11.26 8.46
CA ALA A 106 -10.18 -10.04 9.25
C ALA A 106 -10.05 -8.82 8.33
N PHE A 107 -10.90 -7.82 8.52
CA PHE A 107 -10.79 -6.52 7.85
C PHE A 107 -9.98 -5.60 8.76
N ASP A 108 -8.66 -5.71 8.74
CA ASP A 108 -7.79 -5.15 9.78
C ASP A 108 -7.99 -3.64 9.99
N ALA A 109 -8.16 -2.88 8.92
CA ALA A 109 -8.46 -1.45 9.04
C ALA A 109 -9.92 -1.22 9.46
N GLY A 110 -10.89 -1.86 8.82
CA GLY A 110 -12.31 -1.59 9.07
C GLY A 110 -12.95 -2.20 10.33
N GLU A 111 -12.44 -3.34 10.81
CA GLU A 111 -12.95 -4.04 12.00
C GLU A 111 -12.18 -3.66 13.27
N TYR A 112 -10.87 -3.40 13.18
CA TYR A 112 -10.03 -3.14 14.35
C TYR A 112 -9.44 -1.72 14.35
N GLY A 113 -9.04 -1.22 13.18
CA GLY A 113 -8.43 0.10 13.02
C GLY A 113 -6.92 0.04 13.14
N ILE A 114 -6.24 0.09 11.98
CA ILE A 114 -4.77 0.00 11.96
C ILE A 114 -4.09 1.16 12.69
N GLY A 115 -4.74 2.33 12.78
CA GLY A 115 -4.21 3.46 13.54
C GLY A 115 -4.35 3.29 15.06
N ALA A 116 -5.46 2.72 15.54
CA ALA A 116 -5.63 2.36 16.95
C ALA A 116 -4.61 1.30 17.40
N LEU A 117 -4.20 0.44 16.47
CA LEU A 117 -3.24 -0.63 16.68
C LEU A 117 -1.79 -0.26 16.38
N ALA A 118 -1.50 1.03 16.15
CA ALA A 118 -0.16 1.49 15.86
C ALA A 118 0.79 1.34 17.07
N ASN A 119 2.04 0.98 16.79
CA ASN A 119 3.09 0.82 17.78
C ASN A 119 3.73 2.17 18.14
N ALA A 120 4.31 2.24 19.33
CA ALA A 120 5.22 3.31 19.70
C ALA A 120 6.64 2.95 19.22
N LEU A 121 7.13 3.64 18.19
CA LEU A 121 8.38 3.29 17.53
C LEU A 121 9.62 3.76 18.33
N GLU A 122 10.63 2.90 18.39
CA GLU A 122 11.88 3.10 19.12
C GLU A 122 13.03 3.50 18.18
N LEU A 123 13.81 4.50 18.61
CA LEU A 123 14.95 5.03 17.86
C LEU A 123 16.10 4.01 17.82
N GLY A 124 16.66 3.78 16.63
CA GLY A 124 17.75 2.84 16.41
C GLY A 124 17.29 1.37 16.28
N CYS A 125 16.02 1.08 16.56
CA CYS A 125 15.41 -0.24 16.38
C CYS A 125 14.44 -0.23 15.20
N ASP A 126 13.32 0.49 15.31
CA ASP A 126 12.29 0.53 14.26
C ASP A 126 12.64 1.53 13.15
N CYS A 127 13.28 2.64 13.53
CA CYS A 127 13.77 3.65 12.61
C CYS A 127 15.22 4.02 12.92
N LEU A 128 16.08 3.98 11.90
CA LEU A 128 17.52 4.23 12.02
C LEU A 128 17.92 5.49 11.24
N GLY A 129 18.82 6.29 11.81
CA GLY A 129 19.28 7.55 11.23
C GLY A 129 18.80 8.76 12.03
N GLU A 130 18.69 9.93 11.39
CA GLU A 130 18.14 11.12 12.03
C GLU A 130 16.62 11.15 11.90
N ILE A 131 15.95 10.74 12.98
CA ILE A 131 14.50 10.52 12.98
C ILE A 131 13.76 11.67 13.64
N LYS A 132 12.70 12.13 12.98
CA LYS A 132 11.65 12.90 13.63
C LYS A 132 10.43 12.03 13.89
N TYR A 133 10.01 11.98 15.15
CA TYR A 133 8.77 11.30 15.53
C TYR A 133 7.60 12.26 15.71
N PHE A 134 6.40 11.72 15.45
CA PHE A 134 5.13 12.33 15.79
C PHE A 134 4.29 11.34 16.60
N SER A 135 3.64 11.85 17.65
CA SER A 135 2.71 11.05 18.46
C SER A 135 1.30 11.16 17.89
N ALA A 136 0.51 10.10 17.98
CA ALA A 136 -0.90 10.11 17.61
C ALA A 136 -1.76 10.29 18.87
N ASN A 137 -2.75 11.18 18.79
CA ASN A 137 -3.77 11.35 19.83
C ASN A 137 -5.07 10.73 19.33
N LEU A 138 -5.57 9.72 20.05
CA LEU A 138 -6.77 8.96 19.75
C LEU A 138 -7.72 8.99 20.95
N VAL A 139 -8.84 8.27 20.84
CA VAL A 139 -9.86 8.17 21.88
C VAL A 139 -10.15 6.70 22.18
N ASP A 140 -10.31 6.35 23.44
CA ASP A 140 -10.66 4.99 23.87
C ASP A 140 -12.18 4.74 23.89
N GLY A 141 -12.58 3.52 24.29
CA GLY A 141 -13.99 3.14 24.38
C GLY A 141 -14.80 3.89 25.44
N GLU A 142 -14.14 4.59 26.38
CA GLU A 142 -14.76 5.40 27.42
C GLU A 142 -14.79 6.90 27.06
N GLY A 143 -14.15 7.30 25.95
CA GLY A 143 -14.04 8.69 25.53
C GLY A 143 -12.80 9.42 26.05
N ASN A 144 -11.86 8.72 26.71
CA ASN A 144 -10.62 9.32 27.19
C ASN A 144 -9.61 9.46 26.04
N ALA A 145 -8.77 10.50 26.11
CA ALA A 145 -7.69 10.68 25.17
C ALA A 145 -6.55 9.67 25.42
N ILE A 146 -6.15 8.94 24.39
CA ILE A 146 -4.95 8.07 24.39
C ILE A 146 -3.87 8.72 23.53
N VAL A 147 -2.62 8.67 24.00
CA VAL A 147 -1.45 9.11 23.23
C VAL A 147 -0.58 7.90 22.88
N ILE A 148 -0.47 7.59 21.59
CA ILE A 148 0.54 6.67 21.07
C ILE A 148 1.79 7.50 20.79
N LYS A 149 2.77 7.44 21.70
CA LYS A 149 4.05 8.13 21.53
C LYS A 149 4.76 7.58 20.31
N ASN A 150 5.40 8.44 19.52
CA ASN A 150 6.22 8.04 18.36
C ASN A 150 5.49 7.13 17.34
N ALA A 151 4.17 7.30 17.17
CA ALA A 151 3.35 6.52 16.25
C ALA A 151 3.78 6.64 14.78
N VAL A 152 4.34 7.79 14.40
CA VAL A 152 4.82 8.06 13.04
C VAL A 152 6.28 8.45 13.08
N CYS A 153 7.05 7.85 12.17
CA CYS A 153 8.46 8.10 11.96
C CYS A 153 8.67 8.83 10.62
N LEU A 154 9.47 9.90 10.64
CA LEU A 154 9.88 10.69 9.48
C LEU A 154 11.40 10.76 9.43
N HIS A 155 11.98 10.38 8.29
CA HIS A 155 13.40 10.54 8.02
C HIS A 155 13.65 10.62 6.50
N GLU A 156 14.87 10.97 6.10
CA GLU A 156 15.32 10.77 4.72
C GLU A 156 16.42 9.71 4.69
N GLU A 157 16.50 8.96 3.60
CA GLU A 157 17.54 7.96 3.42
C GLU A 157 18.13 8.03 2.01
N ASP A 158 19.38 7.60 1.89
CA ASP A 158 20.04 7.40 0.60
C ASP A 158 19.34 6.27 -0.18
N PHE A 159 19.18 6.47 -1.48
CA PHE A 159 18.55 5.50 -2.36
C PHE A 159 19.39 5.26 -3.62
N GLY A 160 20.71 5.11 -3.44
CA GLY A 160 21.62 4.73 -4.53
C GLY A 160 21.76 5.80 -5.61
N ILE A 161 21.73 5.41 -6.88
CA ILE A 161 21.95 6.30 -8.03
C ILE A 161 20.59 6.84 -8.52
N LEU A 162 20.46 8.16 -8.61
CA LEU A 162 19.30 8.83 -9.23
C LEU A 162 19.40 8.78 -10.74
N TRP A 163 20.53 9.26 -11.28
CA TRP A 163 20.84 9.16 -12.70
C TRP A 163 22.36 9.15 -12.90
N LYS A 164 22.78 8.52 -14.00
CA LYS A 164 24.18 8.44 -14.41
C LYS A 164 24.27 8.44 -15.93
N HIS A 165 25.24 9.16 -16.47
CA HIS A 165 25.58 9.11 -17.89
C HIS A 165 27.10 9.10 -18.08
N THR A 166 27.55 8.41 -19.12
CA THR A 166 28.95 8.38 -19.55
C THR A 166 28.97 8.56 -21.07
N ASP A 167 29.44 9.72 -21.51
CA ASP A 167 29.63 10.01 -22.92
C ASP A 167 30.98 9.48 -23.36
N TRP A 168 30.99 8.37 -24.10
CA TRP A 168 32.21 7.74 -24.56
C TRP A 168 32.97 8.56 -25.61
N ARG A 169 32.32 9.51 -26.30
CA ARG A 169 32.97 10.35 -27.33
C ARG A 169 33.81 11.45 -26.70
N THR A 170 33.32 12.02 -25.60
CA THR A 170 34.00 13.10 -24.87
C THR A 170 34.75 12.60 -23.63
N GLY A 171 34.45 11.38 -23.16
CA GLY A 171 34.95 10.81 -21.91
C GLY A 171 34.29 11.38 -20.65
N GLN A 172 33.27 12.24 -20.79
CA GLN A 172 32.62 12.89 -19.65
C GLN A 172 31.70 11.92 -18.90
N VAL A 173 31.71 12.01 -17.57
CA VAL A 173 30.89 11.19 -16.67
C VAL A 173 30.13 12.09 -15.72
N GLU A 174 28.82 11.89 -15.64
CA GLU A 174 27.93 12.54 -14.69
C GLU A 174 27.20 11.50 -13.85
N VAL A 175 27.09 11.75 -12.55
CA VAL A 175 26.33 10.91 -11.61
C VAL A 175 25.69 11.77 -10.52
N ARG A 176 24.44 11.49 -10.18
CA ARG A 176 23.77 12.03 -8.99
C ARG A 176 23.20 10.88 -8.17
N ARG A 177 23.36 10.97 -6.86
CA ARG A 177 22.73 10.03 -5.92
C ARG A 177 21.27 10.39 -5.71
N SER A 178 20.46 9.39 -5.41
CA SER A 178 19.06 9.58 -5.02
C SER A 178 18.95 9.59 -3.51
N ARG A 179 17.96 10.31 -3.01
CA ARG A 179 17.43 10.17 -1.66
C ARG A 179 15.92 10.04 -1.75
N ARG A 180 15.33 9.46 -0.70
CA ARG A 180 13.89 9.46 -0.50
C ARG A 180 13.54 9.92 0.91
N LEU A 181 12.42 10.64 1.01
CA LEU A 181 11.77 10.92 2.28
C LEU A 181 10.88 9.73 2.64
N VAL A 182 10.95 9.29 3.88
CA VAL A 182 10.17 8.18 4.42
C VAL A 182 9.22 8.71 5.49
N LEU A 183 7.93 8.43 5.35
CA LEU A 183 6.92 8.65 6.39
C LEU A 183 6.22 7.31 6.67
N SER A 184 6.36 6.79 7.88
CA SER A 184 5.92 5.43 8.20
C SER A 184 5.27 5.27 9.56
N SER A 185 4.48 4.20 9.69
CA SER A 185 3.92 3.69 10.94
C SER A 185 3.88 2.17 10.92
N ILE A 186 3.98 1.52 12.08
CA ILE A 186 3.87 0.07 12.23
C ILE A 186 2.66 -0.24 13.11
N SER A 187 1.88 -1.26 12.76
CA SER A 187 0.71 -1.69 13.53
C SER A 187 0.73 -3.18 13.80
N THR A 188 0.33 -3.58 15.00
CA THR A 188 0.18 -4.99 15.40
C THR A 188 -1.29 -5.39 15.41
N VAL A 189 -1.67 -6.35 14.57
CA VAL A 189 -3.03 -6.88 14.51
C VAL A 189 -3.03 -8.35 14.90
N GLY A 190 -3.32 -8.60 16.17
CA GLY A 190 -3.27 -9.95 16.73
C GLY A 190 -1.87 -10.54 16.62
N ASN A 191 -1.68 -11.47 15.68
CA ASN A 191 -0.43 -12.18 15.45
C ASN A 191 0.51 -11.52 14.42
N TYR A 192 0.04 -10.56 13.61
CA TYR A 192 0.83 -9.95 12.55
C TYR A 192 1.26 -8.51 12.86
N GLU A 193 2.39 -8.12 12.28
CA GLU A 193 2.86 -6.75 12.22
C GLU A 193 2.89 -6.25 10.77
N TYR A 194 2.38 -5.04 10.56
CA TYR A 194 2.36 -4.36 9.27
C TYR A 194 3.08 -3.02 9.38
N GLY A 195 4.16 -2.87 8.62
CA GLY A 195 4.81 -1.58 8.43
C GLY A 195 4.29 -0.90 7.17
N PHE A 196 3.71 0.28 7.31
CA PHE A 196 3.16 1.10 6.22
C PHE A 196 4.11 2.26 5.92
N PHE A 197 4.66 2.31 4.71
CA PHE A 197 5.68 3.29 4.32
C PHE A 197 5.22 4.09 3.10
N TRP A 198 5.18 5.42 3.26
CA TRP A 198 5.10 6.35 2.15
C TRP A 198 6.49 6.89 1.83
N TYR A 199 6.88 6.77 0.57
CA TYR A 199 8.15 7.29 0.07
C TYR A 199 7.94 8.40 -0.95
N PHE A 200 8.76 9.45 -0.87
CA PHE A 200 8.82 10.54 -1.84
C PHE A 200 10.25 10.66 -2.37
N TYR A 201 10.41 10.65 -3.68
CA TYR A 201 11.72 10.62 -4.33
C TYR A 201 12.05 11.95 -5.02
N GLN A 202 13.34 12.20 -5.26
CA GLN A 202 13.79 13.44 -5.91
C GLN A 202 13.36 13.55 -7.39
N ASP A 203 13.03 12.45 -8.04
CA ASP A 203 12.52 12.39 -9.42
C ASP A 203 11.01 12.67 -9.55
N GLY A 204 10.31 12.88 -8.43
CA GLY A 204 8.85 13.05 -8.41
C GLY A 204 8.09 11.76 -8.13
N THR A 205 8.74 10.61 -7.93
CA THR A 205 8.02 9.36 -7.62
C THR A 205 7.40 9.42 -6.22
N ILE A 206 6.17 8.92 -6.10
CA ILE A 206 5.51 8.60 -4.82
C ILE A 206 5.32 7.09 -4.79
N GLN A 207 5.72 6.44 -3.69
CA GLN A 207 5.53 4.99 -3.51
C GLN A 207 4.86 4.71 -2.17
N PHE A 208 3.99 3.72 -2.16
CA PHE A 208 3.48 3.09 -0.95
C PHE A 208 4.00 1.66 -0.88
N GLU A 209 4.55 1.28 0.27
CA GLU A 209 5.06 -0.06 0.54
C GLU A 209 4.49 -0.57 1.84
N VAL A 210 4.09 -1.85 1.86
CA VAL A 210 3.72 -2.56 3.07
C VAL A 210 4.74 -3.66 3.32
N LYS A 211 5.30 -3.70 4.54
CA LYS A 211 6.15 -4.78 5.01
C LYS A 211 5.36 -5.66 5.97
N LEU A 212 5.25 -6.94 5.66
CA LEU A 212 4.53 -7.92 6.47
C LEU A 212 5.53 -8.70 7.31
N THR A 213 5.30 -8.76 8.62
CA THR A 213 6.09 -9.57 9.55
C THR A 213 5.20 -10.06 10.71
N GLY A 214 5.80 -10.55 11.78
CA GLY A 214 5.12 -11.13 12.92
C GLY A 214 5.05 -12.64 12.88
N ILE A 215 3.96 -13.18 13.42
CA ILE A 215 3.79 -14.61 13.68
C ILE A 215 2.61 -15.11 12.85
N LEU A 216 2.77 -16.26 12.20
CA LEU A 216 1.68 -16.90 11.46
C LEU A 216 0.51 -17.25 12.38
N HIS A 217 -0.71 -17.13 11.88
CA HIS A 217 -1.86 -17.72 12.56
C HIS A 217 -1.81 -19.25 12.42
N THR A 218 -1.91 -19.95 13.54
CA THR A 218 -1.65 -21.39 13.60
C THR A 218 -2.80 -22.21 14.15
N GLN A 219 -2.86 -23.48 13.74
CA GLN A 219 -3.78 -24.48 14.25
C GLN A 219 -3.04 -25.77 14.63
N ALA A 220 -3.68 -26.59 15.46
CA ALA A 220 -3.21 -27.94 15.77
C ALA A 220 -3.73 -28.96 14.75
N LEU A 221 -2.93 -29.97 14.46
CA LEU A 221 -3.29 -31.17 13.69
C LEU A 221 -2.99 -32.42 14.51
N GLU A 222 -3.65 -33.53 14.17
CA GLU A 222 -3.32 -34.84 14.74
C GLU A 222 -1.89 -35.29 14.35
N PRO A 223 -1.25 -36.16 15.15
CA PRO A 223 0.05 -36.73 14.80
C PRO A 223 0.05 -37.39 13.42
N GLY A 224 0.91 -36.92 12.53
CA GLY A 224 1.03 -37.44 11.16
C GLY A 224 0.04 -36.86 10.14
N GLU A 225 -0.94 -36.06 10.58
CA GLU A 225 -1.91 -35.43 9.69
C GLU A 225 -1.24 -34.37 8.79
N ARG A 226 -1.81 -34.20 7.59
CA ARG A 226 -1.47 -33.17 6.61
C ARG A 226 -2.76 -32.66 5.97
N VAL A 227 -2.80 -31.36 5.67
CA VAL A 227 -3.94 -30.70 5.04
C VAL A 227 -3.48 -29.96 3.78
N PRO A 228 -4.32 -29.85 2.73
CA PRO A 228 -3.93 -29.16 1.50
C PRO A 228 -4.05 -27.63 1.59
N TYR A 229 -4.68 -27.12 2.64
CA TYR A 229 -4.97 -25.69 2.86
C TYR A 229 -4.04 -25.03 3.88
N GLY A 230 -2.90 -25.66 4.19
CA GLY A 230 -1.90 -25.10 5.09
C GLY A 230 -0.61 -25.89 5.09
N ASN A 231 0.45 -25.27 5.58
CA ASN A 231 1.77 -25.87 5.69
C ASN A 231 2.05 -26.27 7.13
N LEU A 232 2.60 -27.47 7.33
CA LEU A 232 3.11 -27.87 8.63
C LEU A 232 4.42 -27.13 8.91
N ILE A 233 4.46 -26.33 9.98
CA ILE A 233 5.62 -25.49 10.34
C ILE A 233 6.37 -26.02 11.57
N ALA A 234 5.75 -26.89 12.35
CA ALA A 234 6.35 -27.68 13.42
C ALA A 234 5.53 -28.98 13.60
N PRO A 235 6.00 -29.99 14.35
CA PRO A 235 5.19 -31.18 14.63
C PRO A 235 3.78 -30.79 15.12
N GLN A 236 2.74 -31.30 14.46
CA GLN A 236 1.33 -31.00 14.74
C GLN A 236 0.90 -29.52 14.62
N LEU A 237 1.77 -28.59 14.21
CA LEU A 237 1.46 -27.15 14.08
C LEU A 237 1.35 -26.78 12.59
N VAL A 238 0.16 -26.38 12.16
CA VAL A 238 -0.10 -25.94 10.78
C VAL A 238 -0.37 -24.44 10.72
N ALA A 239 0.17 -23.77 9.71
CA ALA A 239 -0.22 -22.43 9.31
C ALA A 239 -1.09 -22.52 8.05
N ALA A 240 -2.33 -22.05 8.14
CA ALA A 240 -3.25 -22.08 7.00
C ALA A 240 -2.81 -21.08 5.92
N HIS A 241 -2.96 -21.47 4.65
CA HIS A 241 -2.72 -20.58 3.51
C HIS A 241 -3.67 -19.38 3.60
N HIS A 242 -3.17 -18.19 3.31
CA HIS A 242 -3.97 -16.96 3.38
C HIS A 242 -3.41 -15.91 2.42
N GLN A 243 -4.19 -14.86 2.19
CA GLN A 243 -3.75 -13.72 1.38
C GLN A 243 -3.83 -12.46 2.23
N HIS A 244 -3.02 -11.47 1.91
CA HIS A 244 -3.11 -10.12 2.49
C HIS A 244 -3.44 -9.16 1.36
N PHE A 245 -4.58 -8.47 1.48
CA PHE A 245 -5.00 -7.49 0.49
C PHE A 245 -5.15 -6.11 1.11
N PHE A 246 -4.74 -5.10 0.37
CA PHE A 246 -4.73 -3.70 0.75
C PHE A 246 -5.47 -2.90 -0.32
N ASN A 247 -6.23 -1.90 0.10
CA ASN A 247 -6.78 -0.90 -0.82
C ASN A 247 -6.28 0.49 -0.44
N VAL A 248 -5.60 1.16 -1.37
CA VAL A 248 -5.16 2.54 -1.20
C VAL A 248 -6.08 3.45 -1.98
N ARG A 249 -6.72 4.39 -1.28
CA ARG A 249 -7.55 5.45 -1.86
C ARG A 249 -6.68 6.65 -2.15
N MET A 250 -6.66 7.11 -3.39
CA MET A 250 -5.88 8.26 -3.88
C MET A 250 -6.81 9.28 -4.53
N ASP A 251 -7.05 10.38 -3.84
CA ASP A 251 -7.78 11.54 -4.34
C ASP A 251 -6.80 12.43 -5.12
N MET A 252 -6.71 12.19 -6.43
CA MET A 252 -5.71 12.83 -7.28
C MET A 252 -6.10 14.27 -7.62
N MET A 253 -5.10 15.16 -7.65
CA MET A 253 -5.26 16.59 -7.92
C MET A 253 -4.10 17.14 -8.77
N ILE A 254 -3.79 16.46 -9.87
CA ILE A 254 -2.68 16.78 -10.77
C ILE A 254 -2.87 18.18 -11.36
N ASP A 255 -2.00 19.12 -11.03
CA ASP A 255 -2.06 20.54 -11.45
C ASP A 255 -3.46 21.20 -11.25
N GLY A 256 -4.24 20.70 -10.30
CA GLY A 256 -5.58 21.20 -9.95
C GLY A 256 -6.67 20.14 -10.10
N VAL A 257 -7.92 20.60 -10.08
CA VAL A 257 -9.12 19.76 -10.23
C VAL A 257 -9.39 19.42 -11.70
N GLY A 258 -10.34 18.49 -11.94
CA GLY A 258 -10.76 18.12 -13.30
C GLY A 258 -9.80 17.14 -13.99
N ASN A 259 -9.24 16.20 -13.24
CA ASN A 259 -8.36 15.18 -13.80
C ASN A 259 -9.17 14.05 -14.48
N SER A 260 -8.56 13.44 -15.48
CA SER A 260 -9.09 12.27 -16.20
C SER A 260 -8.18 11.07 -15.97
N ILE A 261 -8.76 9.86 -15.95
CA ILE A 261 -8.00 8.61 -15.92
C ILE A 261 -7.96 7.96 -17.31
N TYR A 262 -6.79 7.47 -17.68
CA TYR A 262 -6.55 6.72 -18.90
C TYR A 262 -5.99 5.34 -18.54
N GLU A 263 -6.54 4.30 -19.15
CA GLU A 263 -5.87 3.02 -19.27
C GLU A 263 -4.95 3.05 -20.49
N VAL A 264 -3.73 2.56 -20.34
CA VAL A 264 -2.79 2.45 -21.45
C VAL A 264 -2.32 1.01 -21.58
N ASN A 265 -2.50 0.46 -22.77
CA ASN A 265 -2.06 -0.88 -23.16
C ASN A 265 -1.00 -0.76 -24.26
N THR A 266 0.02 -1.59 -24.26
CA THR A 266 0.97 -1.72 -25.37
C THR A 266 0.40 -2.66 -26.42
N SER A 267 0.45 -2.26 -27.69
CA SER A 267 -0.03 -3.04 -28.83
C SER A 267 1.02 -3.10 -29.94
N SER A 268 1.21 -4.27 -30.54
CA SER A 268 2.07 -4.42 -31.71
C SER A 268 1.44 -3.73 -32.93
N MET A 269 2.26 -3.04 -33.71
CA MET A 269 1.83 -2.50 -35.00
C MET A 269 1.63 -3.65 -36.00
N PRO A 270 0.63 -3.58 -36.89
CA PRO A 270 0.47 -4.58 -37.94
C PRO A 270 1.68 -4.57 -38.90
N PRO A 271 2.02 -5.70 -39.54
CA PRO A 271 2.97 -5.71 -40.64
C PRO A 271 2.52 -4.80 -41.80
N GLY A 272 3.45 -4.13 -42.45
CA GLY A 272 3.14 -3.28 -43.60
C GLY A 272 4.27 -2.31 -43.99
N PRO A 273 4.04 -1.41 -44.96
CA PRO A 273 5.04 -0.43 -45.40
C PRO A 273 5.58 0.45 -44.27
N ASP A 274 4.74 0.77 -43.28
CA ASP A 274 5.10 1.57 -42.10
C ASP A 274 5.72 0.74 -40.95
N ASN A 275 5.74 -0.60 -41.08
CA ASN A 275 6.35 -1.53 -40.14
C ASN A 275 6.94 -2.75 -40.89
N PRO A 276 7.91 -2.54 -41.80
CA PRO A 276 8.37 -3.56 -42.75
C PRO A 276 9.20 -4.68 -42.08
N TYR A 277 9.66 -4.44 -40.85
CA TYR A 277 10.43 -5.39 -40.05
C TYR A 277 9.62 -5.96 -38.87
N GLU A 278 8.32 -5.64 -38.79
CA GLU A 278 7.36 -6.21 -37.83
C GLU A 278 7.72 -6.02 -36.34
N ASN A 279 8.65 -5.12 -36.02
CA ASN A 279 9.13 -4.88 -34.66
C ASN A 279 8.46 -3.66 -33.99
N GLY A 280 7.61 -2.92 -34.71
CA GLY A 280 6.90 -1.76 -34.19
C GLY A 280 5.83 -2.10 -33.15
N PHE A 281 5.74 -1.28 -32.10
CA PHE A 281 4.69 -1.32 -31.09
C PHE A 281 4.39 0.08 -30.59
N ILE A 282 3.17 0.30 -30.12
CA ILE A 282 2.68 1.60 -29.67
C ILE A 282 1.89 1.50 -28.37
N PRO A 283 1.88 2.56 -27.55
CA PRO A 283 0.91 2.69 -26.47
C PRO A 283 -0.45 3.10 -27.04
N VAL A 284 -1.49 2.35 -26.68
CA VAL A 284 -2.89 2.66 -26.97
C VAL A 284 -3.53 3.16 -25.68
N SER A 285 -3.90 4.45 -25.66
CA SER A 285 -4.50 5.10 -24.50
C SER A 285 -6.02 5.19 -24.66
N THR A 286 -6.76 4.69 -23.68
CA THR A 286 -8.22 4.74 -23.62
C THR A 286 -8.65 5.52 -22.39
N GLN A 287 -9.39 6.60 -22.57
CA GLN A 287 -9.97 7.33 -21.44
C GLN A 287 -11.09 6.48 -20.83
N LEU A 288 -11.11 6.35 -19.51
CA LEU A 288 -12.23 5.73 -18.80
C LEU A 288 -13.17 6.86 -18.38
N THR A 289 -14.39 6.87 -18.91
CA THR A 289 -15.29 8.03 -18.81
C THR A 289 -16.41 7.83 -17.78
N THR A 290 -16.76 6.58 -17.50
CA THR A 290 -17.77 6.20 -16.49
C THR A 290 -17.18 5.34 -15.39
N GLU A 291 -17.81 5.28 -14.21
CA GLU A 291 -17.28 4.48 -13.09
C GLU A 291 -17.23 3.00 -13.47
N THR A 292 -18.22 2.52 -14.22
CA THR A 292 -18.29 1.14 -14.72
C THR A 292 -17.16 0.81 -15.71
N GLU A 293 -16.74 1.77 -16.53
CA GLU A 293 -15.55 1.61 -17.39
C GLU A 293 -14.27 1.63 -16.57
N ALA A 294 -14.27 2.32 -15.44
CA ALA A 294 -13.10 2.51 -14.58
C ALA A 294 -12.93 1.44 -13.49
N VAL A 295 -13.53 0.27 -13.68
CA VAL A 295 -13.27 -0.94 -12.92
C VAL A 295 -12.35 -1.85 -13.75
N ARG A 296 -11.07 -1.88 -13.42
CA ARG A 296 -10.01 -2.42 -14.28
C ARG A 296 -9.11 -3.39 -13.56
N ASP A 297 -8.56 -4.31 -14.35
CA ASP A 297 -7.54 -5.25 -13.91
C ASP A 297 -6.21 -5.00 -14.59
N MET A 298 -5.13 -5.36 -13.89
CA MET A 298 -3.81 -5.45 -14.48
C MET A 298 -3.80 -6.44 -15.64
N ASP A 299 -3.01 -6.15 -16.67
CA ASP A 299 -2.76 -7.08 -17.76
C ASP A 299 -1.27 -7.05 -18.13
N ILE A 300 -0.58 -8.13 -17.74
CA ILE A 300 0.85 -8.31 -17.99
C ILE A 300 1.12 -8.42 -19.49
N ARG A 301 0.22 -9.04 -20.27
CA ARG A 301 0.45 -9.28 -21.71
C ARG A 301 0.54 -7.98 -22.49
N SER A 302 -0.29 -7.01 -22.14
CA SER A 302 -0.29 -5.67 -22.75
C SER A 302 0.55 -4.66 -21.96
N SER A 303 1.29 -5.08 -20.92
CA SER A 303 2.02 -4.17 -20.03
C SER A 303 1.15 -3.01 -19.53
N ARG A 304 -0.09 -3.31 -19.18
CA ARG A 304 -1.12 -2.31 -18.84
C ARG A 304 -0.69 -1.47 -17.65
N TYR A 305 -0.97 -0.17 -17.75
CA TYR A 305 -0.86 0.77 -16.64
C TYR A 305 -1.94 1.85 -16.76
N TRP A 306 -2.09 2.66 -15.71
CA TRP A 306 -3.02 3.79 -15.71
C TRP A 306 -2.30 5.11 -15.54
N LYS A 307 -2.84 6.17 -16.15
CA LYS A 307 -2.37 7.54 -16.01
C LYS A 307 -3.52 8.41 -15.55
N ILE A 308 -3.27 9.24 -14.55
CA ILE A 308 -4.17 10.32 -14.16
C ILE A 308 -3.58 11.61 -14.72
N VAL A 309 -4.35 12.33 -15.54
CA VAL A 309 -3.87 13.50 -16.28
C VAL A 309 -4.77 14.71 -16.05
N ASN A 310 -4.21 15.90 -16.20
CA ASN A 310 -4.97 17.14 -16.26
C ASN A 310 -5.07 17.63 -17.72
N PRO A 311 -6.23 17.46 -18.39
CA PRO A 311 -6.37 17.86 -19.79
C PRO A 311 -6.31 19.37 -20.00
N GLY A 312 -6.56 20.17 -18.95
CA GLY A 312 -6.49 21.63 -18.99
C GLY A 312 -5.07 22.20 -18.82
N LYS A 313 -4.07 21.35 -18.55
CA LYS A 313 -2.70 21.76 -18.24
C LYS A 313 -1.72 20.98 -19.11
N LYS A 314 -0.98 21.70 -19.95
CA LYS A 314 -0.07 21.10 -20.93
C LYS A 314 1.39 21.29 -20.50
N ASN A 315 2.20 20.27 -20.76
CA ASN A 315 3.65 20.35 -20.64
C ASN A 315 4.25 21.12 -21.83
N HIS A 316 5.58 21.25 -21.85
CA HIS A 316 6.29 21.99 -22.89
C HIS A 316 6.12 21.42 -24.31
N VAL A 317 5.79 20.13 -24.46
CA VAL A 317 5.56 19.49 -25.77
C VAL A 317 4.09 19.48 -26.17
N GLY A 318 3.21 20.10 -25.39
CA GLY A 318 1.78 20.24 -25.71
C GLY A 318 0.89 19.11 -25.21
N ASP A 319 1.46 18.13 -24.50
CA ASP A 319 0.70 17.00 -23.94
C ASP A 319 0.16 17.34 -22.54
N PRO A 320 -1.01 16.80 -22.14
CA PRO A 320 -1.50 16.89 -20.78
C PRO A 320 -0.48 16.39 -19.75
N VAL A 321 -0.30 17.15 -18.67
CA VAL A 321 0.51 16.72 -17.52
C VAL A 321 -0.18 15.56 -16.79
N GLY A 322 0.58 14.66 -16.17
CA GLY A 322 0.00 13.48 -15.53
C GLY A 322 0.94 12.72 -14.61
N TYR A 323 0.35 11.86 -13.78
CA TYR A 323 1.05 10.82 -13.00
C TYR A 323 0.67 9.45 -13.53
N LYS A 324 1.66 8.56 -13.60
CA LYS A 324 1.47 7.15 -13.96
C LYS A 324 1.41 6.29 -12.71
N LEU A 325 0.37 5.46 -12.59
CA LEU A 325 0.29 4.42 -11.59
C LEU A 325 0.99 3.16 -12.11
N PHE A 326 2.04 2.72 -11.41
CA PHE A 326 2.71 1.46 -11.66
C PHE A 326 2.23 0.41 -10.66
N PRO A 327 1.48 -0.60 -11.12
CA PRO A 327 1.05 -1.66 -10.24
C PRO A 327 2.23 -2.61 -10.01
N GLY A 328 2.71 -2.70 -8.77
CA GLY A 328 3.80 -3.61 -8.39
C GLY A 328 3.37 -5.08 -8.42
N GLU A 329 4.00 -5.91 -7.58
CA GLU A 329 3.59 -7.30 -7.39
C GLU A 329 2.16 -7.38 -6.84
N ASN A 330 1.36 -8.33 -7.34
CA ASN A 330 -0.06 -8.40 -7.04
C ASN A 330 -0.66 -9.81 -7.20
N ALA A 331 -1.87 -10.00 -6.69
CA ALA A 331 -2.65 -11.23 -6.79
C ALA A 331 -4.16 -10.93 -6.88
N PHE A 332 -4.93 -11.89 -7.37
CA PHE A 332 -6.39 -11.92 -7.18
C PHE A 332 -6.76 -12.79 -5.97
N PRO A 333 -7.92 -12.55 -5.34
CA PRO A 333 -8.40 -13.45 -4.30
C PRO A 333 -8.74 -14.81 -4.89
N PHE A 334 -8.33 -15.89 -4.22
CA PHE A 334 -8.69 -17.26 -4.62
C PHE A 334 -10.08 -17.69 -4.14
N ALA A 335 -10.70 -16.91 -3.25
CA ALA A 335 -12.04 -17.17 -2.78
C ALA A 335 -13.09 -17.01 -3.89
N SER A 336 -14.11 -17.85 -3.88
CA SER A 336 -15.23 -17.75 -4.83
C SER A 336 -15.99 -16.43 -4.70
N ASP A 337 -16.47 -15.90 -5.83
CA ASP A 337 -17.38 -14.74 -5.88
C ASP A 337 -18.66 -14.92 -5.03
N ASN A 338 -19.07 -16.16 -4.77
CA ASN A 338 -20.23 -16.47 -3.95
C ASN A 338 -19.96 -16.42 -2.43
N SER A 339 -18.68 -16.37 -2.03
CA SER A 339 -18.26 -16.36 -0.63
C SER A 339 -18.73 -15.10 0.11
N SER A 340 -18.95 -15.21 1.42
CA SER A 340 -19.26 -14.04 2.27
C SER A 340 -18.12 -13.02 2.25
N LEU A 341 -16.86 -13.49 2.23
CA LEU A 341 -15.68 -12.65 2.07
C LEU A 341 -15.81 -11.74 0.85
N ILE A 342 -15.97 -12.30 -0.35
CA ILE A 342 -15.95 -11.50 -1.59
C ILE A 342 -17.16 -10.55 -1.67
N LYS A 343 -18.29 -10.93 -1.06
CA LYS A 343 -19.44 -10.02 -0.92
C LYS A 343 -19.12 -8.83 -0.01
N ARG A 344 -18.30 -9.00 1.04
CA ARG A 344 -17.89 -7.94 1.98
C ARG A 344 -16.70 -7.12 1.47
N ALA A 345 -15.74 -7.78 0.82
CA ALA A 345 -14.53 -7.22 0.26
C ALA A 345 -14.64 -7.09 -1.27
N GLY A 346 -15.74 -6.50 -1.76
CA GLY A 346 -16.00 -6.41 -3.19
C GLY A 346 -14.94 -5.63 -3.97
N PHE A 347 -14.17 -4.77 -3.29
CA PHE A 347 -13.01 -4.06 -3.83
C PHE A 347 -11.87 -4.98 -4.31
N LEU A 348 -11.84 -6.25 -3.88
CA LEU A 348 -10.84 -7.23 -4.31
C LEU A 348 -11.12 -7.86 -5.67
N LYS A 349 -12.34 -7.68 -6.20
CA LYS A 349 -12.70 -8.26 -7.50
C LYS A 349 -11.89 -7.66 -8.65
N HIS A 350 -11.39 -6.44 -8.46
CA HIS A 350 -10.61 -5.73 -9.46
C HIS A 350 -9.48 -4.95 -8.82
N HIS A 351 -8.38 -4.79 -9.56
CA HIS A 351 -7.19 -4.08 -9.09
C HIS A 351 -7.40 -2.58 -8.98
N LEU A 352 -8.11 -1.97 -9.93
CA LEU A 352 -8.33 -0.53 -9.98
C LEU A 352 -9.82 -0.20 -10.06
N TRP A 353 -10.21 0.78 -9.27
CA TRP A 353 -11.52 1.43 -9.32
C TRP A 353 -11.30 2.93 -9.40
N CYS A 354 -12.07 3.64 -10.22
CA CYS A 354 -12.11 5.10 -10.19
C CYS A 354 -13.56 5.56 -9.99
N THR A 355 -13.78 6.41 -8.99
CA THR A 355 -15.10 6.95 -8.65
C THR A 355 -15.03 8.48 -8.68
N PRO A 356 -16.18 9.18 -8.79
CA PRO A 356 -16.20 10.60 -8.54
C PRO A 356 -15.98 10.88 -7.05
N TYR A 357 -15.38 12.02 -6.75
CA TYR A 357 -15.25 12.46 -5.37
C TYR A 357 -16.61 12.65 -4.71
N ARG A 358 -16.81 11.94 -3.60
CA ARG A 358 -17.84 12.17 -2.59
C ARG A 358 -17.19 12.14 -1.22
N ALA A 359 -17.57 13.07 -0.33
CA ALA A 359 -16.87 13.27 0.95
C ALA A 359 -17.06 12.07 1.90
N GLU A 360 -18.13 11.32 1.72
CA GLU A 360 -18.59 10.19 2.51
C GLU A 360 -17.96 8.86 2.03
N GLU A 361 -17.51 8.80 0.78
CA GLU A 361 -16.94 7.60 0.16
C GLU A 361 -15.44 7.46 0.48
N LYS A 362 -15.16 7.00 1.70
CA LYS A 362 -13.79 6.90 2.25
C LYS A 362 -13.22 5.49 2.25
N TYR A 363 -14.02 4.48 2.59
CA TYR A 363 -13.53 3.14 2.91
C TYR A 363 -14.01 2.08 1.90
N ALA A 364 -13.07 1.33 1.32
CA ALA A 364 -13.36 0.39 0.22
C ALA A 364 -14.39 -0.70 0.55
N SER A 365 -14.55 -1.07 1.82
CA SER A 365 -15.53 -2.03 2.35
C SER A 365 -16.78 -1.40 2.97
N GLY A 366 -16.89 -0.06 2.94
CA GLY A 366 -17.93 0.71 3.64
C GLY A 366 -17.58 1.08 5.09
N ASP A 367 -18.47 1.81 5.74
CA ASP A 367 -18.23 2.37 7.07
C ASP A 367 -18.18 1.31 8.18
N TYR A 368 -18.97 0.24 8.08
CA TYR A 368 -19.14 -0.75 9.14
C TYR A 368 -19.00 -2.18 8.57
N PRO A 369 -17.78 -2.65 8.26
CA PRO A 369 -17.59 -3.96 7.63
C PRO A 369 -17.76 -5.14 8.60
N ASN A 370 -17.66 -4.91 9.92
CA ASN A 370 -17.80 -5.94 10.95
C ASN A 370 -19.19 -6.60 10.86
N GLN A 371 -19.22 -7.91 10.64
CA GLN A 371 -20.42 -8.72 10.43
C GLN A 371 -21.39 -8.24 9.32
N HIS A 372 -20.98 -7.31 8.46
CA HIS A 372 -21.81 -6.84 7.36
C HIS A 372 -22.12 -7.98 6.38
N ALA A 373 -23.35 -8.05 5.85
CA ALA A 373 -23.77 -9.13 4.94
C ALA A 373 -23.04 -9.09 3.57
N GLY A 374 -22.50 -7.92 3.21
CA GLY A 374 -21.80 -7.64 1.96
C GLY A 374 -22.51 -6.61 1.09
N GLY A 375 -21.82 -6.10 0.07
CA GLY A 375 -22.34 -5.13 -0.90
C GLY A 375 -22.15 -3.66 -0.53
N ALA A 376 -21.43 -3.33 0.53
CA ALA A 376 -21.07 -1.95 0.88
C ALA A 376 -19.73 -1.53 0.23
N GLY A 377 -19.42 -0.23 0.29
CA GLY A 377 -18.15 0.32 -0.20
C GLY A 377 -18.09 0.41 -1.72
N LEU A 378 -16.91 0.18 -2.30
CA LEU A 378 -16.64 0.41 -3.73
C LEU A 378 -17.64 -0.27 -4.66
N SER A 379 -18.04 -1.50 -4.36
CA SER A 379 -19.00 -2.24 -5.18
C SER A 379 -20.41 -1.62 -5.21
N SER A 380 -20.75 -0.76 -4.25
CA SER A 380 -22.02 -0.01 -4.23
C SER A 380 -21.91 1.39 -4.84
N TRP A 381 -20.71 1.98 -4.81
CA TRP A 381 -20.48 3.34 -5.28
C TRP A 381 -20.49 3.41 -6.80
N VAL A 382 -19.86 2.43 -7.45
CA VAL A 382 -19.75 2.36 -8.91
C VAL A 382 -21.12 2.26 -9.56
N GLN A 383 -21.50 3.33 -10.25
CA GLN A 383 -22.74 3.46 -11.01
C GLN A 383 -22.42 4.02 -12.41
N LEU A 384 -23.44 4.33 -13.22
CA LEU A 384 -23.26 4.94 -14.55
C LEU A 384 -22.93 6.46 -14.49
N ASN A 385 -22.21 6.92 -13.46
CA ASN A 385 -21.81 8.32 -13.36
C ASN A 385 -20.49 8.57 -14.10
N SER A 386 -20.21 9.83 -14.41
CA SER A 386 -18.89 10.25 -14.88
C SER A 386 -17.85 10.14 -13.76
N VAL A 387 -16.67 9.62 -14.05
CA VAL A 387 -15.58 9.52 -13.06
C VAL A 387 -14.88 10.85 -12.82
N THR A 388 -14.57 11.15 -11.57
CA THR A 388 -13.69 12.26 -11.16
C THR A 388 -12.61 11.77 -10.19
N SER A 389 -11.50 11.32 -10.77
CA SER A 389 -10.12 11.14 -10.24
C SER A 389 -9.85 10.51 -8.86
N VAL A 390 -10.84 10.06 -8.08
CA VAL A 390 -10.59 9.27 -6.88
C VAL A 390 -10.26 7.84 -7.32
N THR A 391 -8.97 7.53 -7.32
CA THR A 391 -8.43 6.23 -7.74
C THR A 391 -8.27 5.35 -6.50
N HIS A 392 -8.88 4.18 -6.51
CA HIS A 392 -8.68 3.14 -5.51
C HIS A 392 -7.87 2.02 -6.16
N PHE A 393 -6.75 1.66 -5.55
CA PHE A 393 -5.91 0.58 -6.03
C PHE A 393 -5.82 -0.53 -5.00
N SER A 394 -6.26 -1.72 -5.38
CA SER A 394 -6.20 -2.96 -4.62
C SER A 394 -4.95 -3.73 -5.01
N PHE A 395 -4.16 -4.12 -4.02
CA PHE A 395 -3.04 -5.02 -4.21
C PHE A 395 -2.92 -6.03 -3.09
N GLY A 396 -2.30 -7.17 -3.37
CA GLY A 396 -2.09 -8.18 -2.35
C GLY A 396 -1.03 -9.21 -2.68
N ALA A 397 -0.72 -10.01 -1.67
CA ALA A 397 0.22 -11.11 -1.74
C ALA A 397 -0.41 -12.36 -1.13
N ALA A 398 0.01 -13.53 -1.60
CA ALA A 398 -0.33 -14.82 -1.00
C ALA A 398 0.81 -15.26 -0.07
N ALA A 399 0.44 -15.85 1.07
CA ALA A 399 1.35 -16.35 2.11
C ALA A 399 1.12 -17.83 2.39
#